data_AF-A0A0S8DM71-F1
#
_entry.id   AF-A0A0S8DM71-F1
#
_cell.length_a   1.000
_cell.length_b   1.000
_cell.length_c   1.000
_cell.angle_alpha   90.00
_cell.angle_beta   90.00
_cell.angle_gamma   90.00
#
_symmetry.space_group_name_H-M   'P 1'
#
loop_
_entity.id
_entity.type
_entity.pdbx_description
1 polymer ?
#
loop_
_entity_poly.entity_id
_entity_poly.type
_entity_poly.pdbx_seq_one_letter_code
_entity_poly.pdbx_strand_id
1 'polypeptide(L)'
;MPTCRFAFYARENDKMRLEIDPKVVAKLAEQCEETNWQFRTFLKGVDLEIEELDTIVHRYYEDVASQINCCACGNCCRSVTPILQEYDVDRLATGLNLSREEAIKRFLVTDFRARYGDIMY
;
A
#
# COMPACT_ATOMS: atom_id res chain seq x y z
N MET A 1 13.08 -9.60 28.42
CA MET A 1 13.18 -8.96 27.08
C MET A 1 11.85 -9.16 26.40
N PRO A 2 11.06 -8.11 26.10
CA PRO A 2 9.79 -8.30 25.41
C PRO A 2 10.16 -8.63 23.97
N THR A 3 10.23 -9.92 23.70
CA THR A 3 10.35 -10.48 22.37
C THR A 3 9.18 -9.93 21.56
N CYS A 4 9.43 -9.45 20.34
CA CYS A 4 8.41 -9.39 19.30
C CYS A 4 8.01 -10.86 18.99
N ARG A 5 7.42 -11.52 19.98
CA ARG A 5 6.97 -12.89 19.95
C ARG A 5 5.60 -12.79 19.37
N PHE A 6 5.52 -12.82 18.03
CA PHE A 6 4.35 -13.30 17.30
C PHE A 6 3.03 -13.16 18.09
N ALA A 7 2.66 -11.94 18.46
CA ALA A 7 1.43 -11.69 19.20
C ALA A 7 0.19 -11.82 18.30
N PHE A 8 0.39 -12.38 17.10
CA PHE A 8 -0.60 -12.55 16.05
C PHE A 8 -0.89 -14.02 15.73
N TYR A 9 -0.16 -14.97 16.31
CA TYR A 9 -0.50 -16.38 16.18
C TYR A 9 -0.86 -16.99 17.55
N ALA A 10 -2.10 -17.48 17.60
CA ALA A 10 -2.79 -18.16 18.70
C ALA A 10 -3.42 -17.27 19.78
N ARG A 11 -4.66 -16.81 19.51
CA ARG A 11 -5.81 -17.23 20.33
C ARG A 11 -6.99 -17.56 19.41
N GLU A 12 -7.43 -18.81 19.48
CA GLU A 12 -8.73 -19.25 18.97
C GLU A 12 -9.80 -18.26 19.50
N ASN A 13 -10.49 -17.56 18.59
CA ASN A 13 -11.62 -16.64 18.84
C ASN A 13 -11.37 -15.15 19.15
N ASP A 14 -10.24 -14.53 18.78
CA ASP A 14 -10.16 -13.06 18.78
C ASP A 14 -10.02 -12.51 17.36
N LYS A 15 -10.99 -11.70 16.92
CA LYS A 15 -10.91 -11.03 15.61
C LYS A 15 -9.64 -10.19 15.60
N MET A 16 -8.67 -10.53 14.74
CA MET A 16 -7.44 -9.77 14.57
C MET A 16 -7.82 -8.33 14.18
N ARG A 17 -7.74 -7.41 15.14
CA ARG A 17 -8.03 -5.99 14.88
C ARG A 17 -6.82 -5.40 14.16
N LEU A 18 -6.97 -5.11 12.88
CA LEU A 18 -5.95 -4.43 12.10
C LEU A 18 -5.72 -3.02 12.66
N GLU A 19 -4.46 -2.68 12.90
CA GLU A 19 -4.05 -1.31 13.20
C GLU A 19 -3.99 -0.51 11.89
N ILE A 20 -4.63 0.66 11.88
CA ILE A 20 -4.80 1.50 10.69
C ILE A 20 -4.07 2.84 10.79
N ASP A 21 -3.59 3.23 11.97
CA ASP A 21 -2.78 4.44 12.14
C ASP A 21 -1.35 4.18 11.62
N PRO A 22 -0.93 4.84 10.53
CA PRO A 22 0.40 4.64 9.95
C PRO A 22 1.54 4.91 10.94
N LYS A 23 1.35 5.81 11.92
CA LYS A 23 2.37 6.11 12.94
C LYS A 23 2.55 4.95 13.90
N VAL A 24 1.45 4.31 14.30
CA VAL A 24 1.49 3.13 15.16
C VAL A 24 2.10 1.95 14.40
N VAL A 25 1.67 1.73 13.14
CA VAL A 25 2.25 0.70 12.27
C VAL A 25 3.76 0.89 12.10
N ALA A 26 4.23 2.11 11.83
CA ALA A 26 5.66 2.40 11.69
C ALA A 26 6.45 2.08 12.96
N LYS A 27 5.92 2.45 14.13
CA LYS A 27 6.55 2.15 15.43
C LYS A 27 6.61 0.64 15.69
N LEU A 28 5.53 -0.09 15.40
CA LEU A 28 5.49 -1.54 15.55
C LEU A 28 6.47 -2.23 14.60
N ALA A 29 6.59 -1.74 13.36
CA ALA A 29 7.55 -2.25 12.39
C ALA A 29 8.99 -2.12 12.90
N GLU A 30 9.36 -0.95 13.44
CA GLU A 30 10.68 -0.72 14.04
C GLU A 30 10.95 -1.66 15.23
N GLN A 31 9.94 -1.84 16.11
CA GLN A 31 10.05 -2.74 17.27
C GLN A 31 10.21 -4.22 16.89
N CYS A 32 9.76 -4.60 15.70
CA CYS A 32 9.77 -5.96 15.19
C CYS A 32 10.76 -6.18 14.04
N GLU A 33 11.69 -5.25 13.83
CA GLU A 33 12.61 -5.28 12.68
C GLU A 33 13.46 -6.56 12.64
N GLU A 34 13.97 -7.00 13.80
CA GLU A 34 14.74 -8.25 13.88
C GLU A 34 13.91 -9.48 13.48
N THR A 35 12.65 -9.54 13.92
CA THR A 35 11.72 -10.63 13.56
C THR A 35 11.37 -10.57 12.08
N ASN A 36 11.14 -9.38 11.51
CA ASN A 36 10.91 -9.20 10.08
C ASN A 36 12.12 -9.65 9.26
N TRP A 37 13.33 -9.33 9.71
CA TRP A 37 14.57 -9.74 9.06
C TRP A 37 14.74 -11.27 9.05
N GLN A 38 14.47 -11.92 10.18
CA GLN A 38 14.49 -13.40 10.28
C GLN A 38 13.45 -14.04 9.36
N PHE A 39 12.23 -13.50 9.30
CA PHE A 39 11.18 -14.00 8.41
C PHE A 39 11.54 -13.86 6.93
N ARG A 40 12.11 -12.73 6.53
CA ARG A 40 12.59 -12.52 5.15
C ARG A 40 13.71 -13.48 4.77
N THR A 41 14.56 -13.83 5.73
CA THR A 41 15.63 -14.81 5.53
C THR A 41 15.05 -16.21 5.37
N PHE A 42 14.08 -16.58 6.20
CA PHE A 42 13.33 -17.84 6.08
C PHE A 42 12.66 -17.96 4.69
N LEU A 43 11.96 -16.93 4.23
CA LEU A 43 11.28 -16.95 2.92
C LEU A 43 12.25 -17.14 1.73
N LYS A 44 13.51 -16.75 1.86
CA LYS A 44 14.53 -16.96 0.81
C LYS A 44 15.11 -18.38 0.81
N GLY A 45 14.97 -19.11 1.92
CA GLY A 45 15.48 -20.47 2.08
C GLY A 45 14.41 -21.55 2.03
N VAL A 46 13.15 -21.16 1.81
CA VAL A 46 12.05 -22.13 1.67
C VAL A 46 12.15 -22.79 0.29
N ASP A 47 11.91 -24.10 0.27
CA ASP A 47 11.83 -24.90 -0.96
C ASP A 47 10.37 -24.88 -1.45
N LEU A 48 9.96 -23.74 -2.00
CA LEU A 48 8.67 -23.55 -2.66
C LEU A 48 8.91 -22.92 -4.02
N GLU A 49 8.12 -23.31 -5.01
CA GLU A 49 8.12 -22.62 -6.29
C GLU A 49 7.61 -21.18 -6.11
N ILE A 50 8.10 -20.28 -6.95
CA ILE A 50 7.79 -18.84 -6.85
C ILE A 50 6.27 -18.61 -6.96
N GLU A 51 5.61 -19.35 -7.86
CA GLU A 51 4.17 -19.28 -8.10
C GLU A 51 3.36 -19.77 -6.90
N GLU A 52 3.85 -20.77 -6.16
CA GLU A 52 3.20 -21.27 -4.95
C GLU A 52 3.29 -20.24 -3.83
N LEU A 53 4.48 -19.65 -3.64
CA LEU A 53 4.68 -18.57 -2.68
C LEU A 53 3.79 -17.36 -3.00
N ASP A 54 3.75 -16.96 -4.28
CA ASP A 54 2.94 -15.83 -4.74
C ASP A 54 1.44 -16.08 -4.49
N THR A 55 0.95 -17.29 -4.76
CA THR A 55 -0.44 -17.69 -4.47
C THR A 55 -0.76 -17.59 -2.98
N ILE A 56 0.15 -18.03 -2.11
CA ILE A 56 -0.01 -17.92 -0.65
C ILE A 56 -0.10 -16.45 -0.22
N VAL A 57 0.80 -15.61 -0.73
CA VAL A 57 0.83 -14.18 -0.42
C VAL A 57 -0.44 -13.48 -0.92
N HIS A 58 -0.90 -13.78 -2.13
CA HIS A 58 -2.12 -13.20 -2.70
C HIS A 58 -3.35 -13.51 -1.86
N ARG A 59 -3.51 -14.75 -1.40
CA ARG A 59 -4.62 -15.11 -0.50
C ARG A 59 -4.63 -14.29 0.78
N TYR A 60 -3.48 -14.17 1.46
CA TYR A 60 -3.38 -13.35 2.67
C TYR A 60 -3.57 -11.86 2.40
N TYR A 61 -3.11 -11.39 1.25
CA TYR A 61 -3.33 -10.02 0.82
C TYR A 61 -4.83 -9.72 0.67
N GLU A 62 -5.58 -10.57 -0.05
CA GLU A 62 -7.03 -10.39 -0.24
C GLU A 62 -7.78 -10.36 1.10
N ASP A 63 -7.46 -11.30 2.00
CA ASP A 63 -8.06 -11.38 3.34
C ASP A 63 -7.84 -10.09 4.15
N VAL A 64 -6.61 -9.56 4.15
CA VAL A 64 -6.26 -8.35 4.91
C VAL A 64 -6.78 -7.09 4.23
N ALA A 65 -6.62 -6.98 2.90
CA ALA A 65 -7.03 -5.81 2.12
C ALA A 65 -8.55 -5.57 2.21
N SER A 66 -9.35 -6.64 2.24
CA SER A 66 -10.82 -6.54 2.38
C SER A 66 -11.27 -5.86 3.68
N GLN A 67 -10.41 -5.82 4.70
CA GLN A 67 -10.67 -5.21 6.00
C GLN A 67 -10.15 -3.77 6.11
N ILE A 68 -9.41 -3.28 5.10
CA ILE A 68 -8.77 -1.97 5.12
C ILE A 68 -9.63 -0.96 4.35
N ASN A 69 -10.15 0.05 5.06
CA ASN A 69 -10.70 1.24 4.43
C ASN A 69 -9.59 2.28 4.19
N CYS A 70 -9.02 2.31 2.98
CA CYS A 70 -7.93 3.23 2.64
C CYS A 70 -8.35 4.71 2.70
N CYS A 71 -9.64 5.02 2.51
CA CYS A 71 -10.19 6.37 2.65
C CYS A 71 -10.25 6.84 4.11
N ALA A 72 -10.18 5.93 5.09
CA ALA A 72 -10.19 6.28 6.51
C ALA A 72 -8.88 6.94 6.94
N CYS A 73 -7.73 6.43 6.48
CA CYS A 73 -6.43 7.03 6.79
C CYS A 73 -5.96 7.95 5.68
N GLY A 74 -6.19 7.64 4.39
CA GLY A 74 -5.76 8.45 3.25
C GLY A 74 -4.25 8.68 3.15
N ASN A 75 -3.43 7.81 3.77
CA ASN A 75 -1.98 8.01 3.86
C ASN A 75 -1.34 8.05 2.47
N CYS A 76 -1.63 7.05 1.63
CA CYS A 76 -1.07 6.96 0.28
C CYS A 76 -1.44 8.17 -0.57
N CYS A 77 -2.67 8.69 -0.47
CA CYS A 77 -3.12 9.88 -1.19
C CYS A 77 -2.36 11.17 -0.78
N ARG A 78 -1.70 11.19 0.38
CA ARG A 78 -0.93 12.35 0.87
C ARG A 78 0.57 12.18 0.72
N SER A 79 1.06 10.93 0.74
CA SER A 79 2.50 10.63 0.70
C SER A 79 3.00 10.22 -0.68
N VAL A 80 2.10 9.82 -1.59
CA VAL A 80 2.44 9.37 -2.94
C VAL A 80 1.73 10.28 -3.94
N THR A 81 2.49 10.77 -4.91
CA THR A 81 1.93 11.45 -6.09
C THR A 81 1.73 10.38 -7.17
N PRO A 82 0.48 10.03 -7.53
CA PRO A 82 0.26 9.15 -8.66
C PRO A 82 0.65 9.86 -9.94
N ILE A 83 1.20 9.11 -10.88
CA ILE A 83 1.44 9.59 -12.24
C ILE A 83 0.12 9.44 -12.98
N LEU A 84 -0.41 10.54 -13.54
CA LEU A 84 -1.65 10.51 -14.31
C LEU A 84 -1.36 10.49 -15.82
N GLN A 85 -2.04 9.60 -16.53
CA GLN A 85 -2.05 9.58 -17.98
C GLN A 85 -3.17 10.48 -18.52
N GLU A 86 -3.12 10.82 -19.82
CA GLU A 86 -4.12 11.68 -20.45
C GLU A 86 -5.56 11.21 -20.19
N TYR A 87 -5.81 9.89 -20.25
CA TYR A 87 -7.13 9.31 -20.00
C TYR A 87 -7.55 9.44 -18.53
N ASP A 88 -6.61 9.46 -17.57
CA ASP A 88 -6.92 9.67 -16.16
C ASP A 88 -7.41 11.11 -15.96
N VAL A 89 -6.75 12.06 -16.60
CA VAL A 89 -7.15 13.48 -16.56
C VAL A 89 -8.55 13.67 -17.15
N ASP A 90 -8.88 13.00 -18.26
CA ASP A 90 -10.22 13.05 -18.86
C ASP A 90 -11.29 12.45 -17.94
N ARG A 91 -10.97 11.34 -17.29
CA ARG A 91 -11.87 10.70 -16.31
C ARG A 91 -12.08 11.58 -15.09
N LEU A 92 -11.03 12.23 -14.58
CA LEU A 92 -11.12 13.17 -13.46
C LEU A 92 -11.96 14.39 -13.82
N ALA A 93 -11.72 15.00 -14.99
CA ALA A 93 -12.50 16.14 -15.47
C ALA A 93 -13.99 15.81 -15.58
N THR A 94 -14.31 14.65 -16.16
CA THR A 94 -15.69 14.14 -16.26
C THR A 94 -16.31 13.93 -14.87
N GLY A 95 -15.60 13.27 -13.96
CA GLY A 95 -16.10 13.01 -12.60
C GLY A 95 -16.28 14.27 -11.75
N LEU A 96 -15.50 15.32 -12.02
CA LEU A 96 -15.60 16.62 -11.36
C LEU A 96 -16.56 17.59 -12.05
N ASN A 97 -17.13 17.20 -13.21
CA ASN A 97 -17.95 18.06 -14.07
C ASN A 97 -17.25 19.38 -14.43
N LEU A 98 -15.98 19.28 -14.85
CA LEU A 98 -15.13 20.37 -15.29
C LEU A 98 -14.60 20.11 -16.70
N SER A 99 -14.14 21.16 -17.38
CA SER A 99 -13.32 20.97 -18.58
C SER A 99 -11.97 20.34 -18.23
N ARG A 100 -11.34 19.68 -19.21
CA ARG A 100 -9.98 19.12 -19.06
C ARG A 100 -8.99 20.20 -18.60
N GLU A 101 -9.03 21.36 -19.25
CA GLU A 101 -8.17 22.50 -18.95
C GLU A 101 -8.40 23.02 -17.53
N GLU A 102 -9.66 23.07 -17.08
CA GLU A 102 -10.00 23.47 -15.72
C GLU A 102 -9.50 22.47 -14.68
N ALA A 103 -9.60 21.16 -14.95
CA ALA A 103 -9.10 20.11 -14.07
C ALA A 103 -7.57 20.17 -13.93
N ILE A 104 -6.86 20.28 -15.06
CA ILE A 104 -5.40 20.44 -15.08
C ILE A 104 -4.99 21.67 -14.28
N LYS A 105 -5.59 22.83 -14.58
CA LYS A 105 -5.22 24.10 -13.95
C LYS A 105 -5.47 24.13 -12.44
N ARG A 106 -6.53 23.46 -11.97
CA ARG A 106 -6.96 23.54 -10.56
C ARG A 106 -6.34 22.47 -9.67
N PHE A 107 -6.05 21.28 -10.21
CA PHE A 107 -5.77 20.11 -9.37
C PHE A 107 -4.50 19.35 -9.75
N LEU A 108 -3.92 19.55 -10.93
CA LEU A 108 -2.79 18.76 -11.41
C LEU A 108 -1.51 19.57 -11.48
N VAL A 109 -0.37 18.88 -11.40
CA VAL A 109 0.96 19.49 -11.44
C VAL A 109 1.80 18.70 -12.43
N THR A 110 2.20 19.35 -13.52
CA THR A 110 3.08 18.73 -14.50
C THR A 110 4.45 18.41 -13.90
N ASP A 111 4.85 17.14 -13.94
CA ASP A 111 6.21 16.73 -13.53
C ASP A 111 7.12 16.57 -14.74
N PHE A 112 8.07 17.48 -14.89
CA PHE A 112 9.05 17.49 -15.98
C PHE A 112 10.23 16.52 -15.77
N ARG A 113 10.28 15.80 -14.64
CA ARG A 113 11.35 14.84 -14.31
C ARG A 113 11.03 13.40 -14.71
N ALA A 114 9.83 13.12 -15.23
CA ALA A 114 9.48 11.81 -15.76
C ALA A 114 10.41 11.47 -16.93
N ARG A 115 11.40 10.59 -16.69
CA ARG A 115 12.44 10.16 -17.65
C ARG A 115 11.92 9.34 -18.84
N TYR A 116 10.63 9.40 -19.14
CA TYR A 116 10.00 8.69 -20.25
C TYR A 116 9.04 9.61 -21.00
N GLY A 117 9.60 10.39 -21.92
CA GLY A 117 9.02 10.67 -23.24
C GLY A 117 7.80 11.58 -23.36
N ASP A 118 6.84 11.53 -22.44
CA ASP A 118 5.55 12.21 -22.59
C ASP A 118 5.22 13.00 -21.32
N ILE A 119 4.58 14.14 -21.49
CA ILE A 119 4.15 15.02 -20.41
C ILE A 119 3.18 14.24 -19.53
N MET A 120 3.52 14.02 -18.25
CA MET A 120 2.65 13.37 -17.28
C MET A 120 2.26 14.39 -16.19
N TYR A 121 0.99 14.36 -15.81
CA TYR A 121 0.37 15.30 -14.86
C TYR A 121 0.19 14.70 -13.46
#